data_AF-A0A841CC29-F1
#
_entry.id   AF-A0A841CC29-F1
#
_cell.length_a   1.000
_cell.length_b   1.000
_cell.length_c   1.000
_cell.angle_alpha   90.00
_cell.angle_beta   90.00
_cell.angle_gamma   90.00
#
_symmetry.space_group_name_H-M   'P 1'
#
loop_
_entity.id
_entity.type
_entity.pdbx_description
1 polymer ?
#
loop_
_entity_poly.entity_id
_entity_poly.type
_entity_poly.pdbx_seq_one_letter_code
_entity_poly.pdbx_strand_id
1 'polypeptide(L)'
;MSRTRTARVVAVLLALSLGTGTAAAAAPTALPTAAEPYCYEEPWQPRADLSDLKASFNSANWMQTLQAMYKRRWPSGEALAIAQAKDPYWNQFVKKNSFEAFAESMMVAIHEETHMWDLDPSRTRWNTHTAAWIDASRQVTTIPLHGGFPRKEILPLIKDKFSDSMDGIYLRDQTQGNYQLQGVTAELNAGLTGLPAATVVQEYIKGVGASNARDIAATNLRYLLLYLRVAKDRHPTYWAKIKNEPKLRDLVLTQFLRTAYWLDKSAPYTGKLGSVNADKITATNYAPENIAVLEEFTGRKVRVDAQKNCTA
;
A
#
# COMPACT_ATOMS: atom_id res chain seq x y z
N MET A 1 38.61 -3.11 -52.57
CA MET A 1 38.92 -1.78 -51.99
C MET A 1 38.65 -1.86 -50.49
N SER A 2 39.74 -1.97 -49.73
CA SER A 2 39.75 -2.09 -48.26
C SER A 2 39.68 -0.70 -47.64
N ARG A 3 38.84 -0.51 -46.61
CA ARG A 3 38.87 0.68 -45.73
C ARG A 3 38.97 0.24 -44.29
N THR A 4 40.21 0.23 -43.82
CA THR A 4 40.65 0.24 -42.42
C THR A 4 40.15 1.50 -41.72
N ARG A 5 39.57 1.35 -40.52
CA ARG A 5 39.53 2.41 -39.50
C ARG A 5 39.98 1.85 -38.16
N THR A 6 40.98 2.54 -37.64
CA THR A 6 41.84 2.29 -36.49
C THR A 6 41.12 2.56 -35.18
N ALA A 7 41.24 1.61 -34.24
CA ALA A 7 40.85 1.79 -32.84
C ALA A 7 41.90 2.63 -32.10
N ARG A 8 41.47 3.69 -31.41
CA ARG A 8 42.32 4.45 -30.48
C ARG A 8 42.19 3.84 -29.10
N VAL A 9 43.29 3.27 -28.61
CA VAL A 9 43.49 2.85 -27.22
C VAL A 9 43.94 4.09 -26.43
N VAL A 10 43.17 4.49 -25.42
CA VAL A 10 43.60 5.47 -24.41
C VAL A 10 44.05 4.70 -23.18
N ALA A 11 45.36 4.70 -22.94
CA ALA A 11 45.95 4.18 -21.72
C ALA A 11 45.87 5.27 -20.64
N VAL A 12 45.17 4.99 -19.54
CA VAL A 12 45.20 5.83 -18.33
C VAL A 12 46.09 5.13 -17.31
N LEU A 13 47.21 5.78 -16.99
CA LEU A 13 48.12 5.42 -15.91
C LEU A 13 47.47 5.80 -14.57
N LEU A 14 47.10 4.81 -13.76
CA LEU A 14 46.76 5.02 -12.35
C LEU A 14 48.04 4.95 -11.52
N ALA A 15 48.44 6.08 -10.95
CA ALA A 15 49.46 6.14 -9.92
C ALA A 15 48.86 5.64 -8.58
N LEU A 16 49.38 4.52 -8.07
CA LEU A 16 49.10 4.01 -6.74
C LEU A 16 49.91 4.81 -5.70
N SER A 17 49.26 5.73 -4.98
CA SER A 17 49.79 6.29 -3.73
C SER A 17 49.32 5.42 -2.56
N LEU A 18 50.23 4.61 -2.01
CA LEU A 18 50.03 3.88 -0.75
C LEU A 18 50.16 4.86 0.42
N GLY A 19 49.04 5.37 0.91
CA GLY A 19 48.95 6.10 2.17
C GLY A 19 48.59 5.13 3.31
N THR A 20 49.37 5.13 4.38
CA THR A 20 49.08 4.39 5.62
C THR A 20 47.91 5.05 6.36
N GLY A 21 46.68 4.58 6.10
CA GLY A 21 45.49 4.99 6.82
C GLY A 21 45.33 4.20 8.12
N THR A 22 45.60 4.85 9.25
CA THR A 22 45.16 4.41 10.58
C THR A 22 43.64 4.23 10.61
N ALA A 23 43.19 3.03 10.96
CA ALA A 23 41.77 2.74 11.18
C ALA A 23 41.27 3.53 12.40
N ALA A 24 40.57 4.64 12.15
CA ALA A 24 39.79 5.31 13.17
C ALA A 24 38.55 4.43 13.46
N ALA A 25 38.50 3.86 14.66
CA ALA A 25 37.29 3.22 15.17
C ALA A 25 36.17 4.27 15.17
N ALA A 26 35.12 4.04 14.37
CA ALA A 26 33.94 4.88 14.37
C ALA A 26 33.30 4.83 15.77
N ALA A 27 33.26 5.97 16.45
CA ALA A 27 32.50 6.12 17.67
C ALA A 27 31.01 5.79 17.40
N PRO A 28 30.31 5.14 18.34
CA PRO A 28 28.89 4.86 18.18
C PRO A 28 28.14 6.18 17.98
N THR A 29 27.53 6.32 16.80
CA THR A 29 26.61 7.42 16.50
C THR A 29 25.52 7.41 17.56
N ALA A 30 25.35 8.54 18.27
CA ALA A 30 24.29 8.71 19.25
C ALA A 30 22.95 8.27 18.64
N LEU A 31 22.15 7.55 19.44
CA LEU A 31 20.79 7.18 19.09
C LEU A 31 20.04 8.45 18.62
N PRO A 32 19.32 8.41 17.49
CA PRO A 32 18.54 9.56 17.06
C PRO A 32 17.58 9.96 18.17
N THR A 33 17.52 11.26 18.46
CA THR A 33 16.49 11.90 19.27
C THR A 33 15.11 11.33 18.88
N ALA A 34 14.27 11.00 19.87
CA ALA A 34 12.94 10.45 19.62
C ALA A 34 12.20 11.33 18.61
N ALA A 35 11.90 10.76 17.44
CA ALA A 35 11.20 11.49 16.39
C ALA A 35 9.81 11.91 16.90
N GLU A 36 9.43 13.16 16.64
CA GLU A 36 8.13 13.72 17.03
C GLU A 36 6.96 12.76 16.70
N PRO A 37 5.91 12.74 17.56
CA PRO A 37 4.70 11.99 17.26
C PRO A 37 4.15 12.36 15.88
N TYR A 38 3.87 11.35 15.08
CA TYR A 38 3.37 11.49 13.73
C TYR A 38 2.02 10.78 13.63
N CYS A 39 0.99 11.52 13.18
CA CYS A 39 -0.33 10.98 12.89
C CYS A 39 -0.57 10.97 11.39
N TYR A 40 -1.07 9.84 10.86
CA TYR A 40 -1.62 9.83 9.50
C TYR A 40 -2.98 10.50 9.50
N GLU A 41 -3.13 11.48 8.61
CA GLU A 41 -4.39 12.10 8.25
C GLU A 41 -4.37 12.47 6.76
N GLU A 42 -5.55 12.58 6.16
CA GLU A 42 -5.72 13.18 4.85
C GLU A 42 -7.08 13.91 4.75
N PRO A 43 -7.20 14.93 3.87
CA PRO A 43 -8.46 15.65 3.71
C PRO A 43 -9.57 14.74 3.20
N TRP A 44 -10.74 14.81 3.84
CA TRP A 44 -11.95 14.15 3.36
C TRP A 44 -13.20 14.90 3.85
N GLN A 45 -14.29 14.83 3.09
CA GLN A 45 -15.58 15.47 3.40
C GLN A 45 -16.74 14.56 2.96
N PRO A 46 -17.08 13.51 3.73
CA PRO A 46 -18.02 12.48 3.30
C PRO A 46 -19.46 12.98 3.10
N ARG A 47 -19.78 14.17 3.63
CA ARG A 47 -21.11 14.77 3.56
C ARG A 47 -21.23 15.89 2.52
N ALA A 48 -20.16 16.21 1.78
CA ALA A 48 -20.26 17.19 0.72
C ALA A 48 -21.27 16.72 -0.35
N ASP A 49 -22.14 17.61 -0.81
CA ASP A 49 -23.22 17.23 -1.73
C ASP A 49 -22.68 16.82 -3.11
N LEU A 50 -23.25 15.74 -3.65
CA LEU A 50 -22.98 15.21 -4.99
C LEU A 50 -24.25 15.10 -5.85
N SER A 51 -25.37 15.69 -5.41
CA SER A 51 -26.67 15.56 -6.06
C SER A 51 -26.65 16.02 -7.53
N ASP A 52 -25.96 17.11 -7.83
CA ASP A 52 -25.74 17.65 -9.18
C ASP A 52 -24.89 16.71 -10.05
N LEU A 53 -23.85 16.10 -9.48
CA LEU A 53 -23.01 15.14 -10.19
C LEU A 53 -23.80 13.87 -10.51
N LYS A 54 -24.62 13.41 -9.57
CA LYS A 54 -25.54 12.28 -9.81
C LYS A 54 -26.57 12.61 -10.88
N ALA A 55 -27.18 13.79 -10.84
CA ALA A 55 -28.21 14.20 -11.80
C ALA A 55 -27.67 14.36 -13.23
N SER A 56 -26.40 14.74 -13.38
CA SER A 56 -25.75 14.96 -14.68
C SER A 56 -24.95 13.75 -15.18
N PHE A 57 -24.85 12.67 -14.40
CA PHE A 57 -24.03 11.51 -14.73
C PHE A 57 -24.53 10.78 -15.99
N ASN A 58 -23.59 10.46 -16.88
CA ASN A 58 -23.79 9.57 -18.01
C ASN A 58 -22.47 8.87 -18.37
N SER A 59 -22.53 7.91 -19.29
CA SER A 59 -21.35 7.12 -19.66
C SER A 59 -20.26 7.93 -20.36
N ALA A 60 -20.57 9.09 -20.94
CA ALA A 60 -19.59 9.92 -21.65
C ALA A 60 -18.81 10.85 -20.70
N ASN A 61 -19.38 11.22 -19.54
CA ASN A 61 -18.75 12.14 -18.59
C ASN A 61 -18.23 11.48 -17.30
N TRP A 62 -18.21 10.15 -17.23
CA TRP A 62 -17.88 9.40 -16.02
C TRP A 62 -16.54 9.81 -15.36
N MET A 63 -15.51 10.11 -16.17
CA MET A 63 -14.18 10.56 -15.72
C MET A 63 -14.28 11.92 -15.02
N GLN A 64 -14.96 12.87 -15.65
CA GLN A 64 -15.17 14.20 -15.11
C GLN A 64 -16.02 14.13 -13.83
N THR A 65 -17.04 13.26 -13.82
CA THR A 65 -17.82 12.98 -12.61
C THR A 65 -16.96 12.41 -11.49
N LEU A 66 -16.06 11.46 -11.78
CA LEU A 66 -15.14 10.88 -10.80
C LEU A 66 -14.25 11.95 -10.16
N GLN A 67 -13.58 12.75 -10.99
CA GLN A 67 -12.69 13.81 -10.54
C GLN A 67 -13.44 14.84 -9.71
N ALA A 68 -14.62 15.30 -10.15
CA ALA A 68 -15.42 16.27 -9.40
C ALA A 68 -15.97 15.70 -8.09
N MET A 69 -16.34 14.42 -8.07
CA MET A 69 -16.82 13.71 -6.89
C MET A 69 -15.73 13.62 -5.83
N TYR A 70 -14.53 13.17 -6.21
CA TYR A 70 -13.41 13.08 -5.29
C TYR A 70 -12.83 14.44 -4.91
N LYS A 71 -12.84 15.43 -5.79
CA LYS A 71 -12.46 16.80 -5.43
C LYS A 71 -13.22 17.28 -4.18
N ARG A 72 -14.52 16.99 -4.14
CA ARG A 72 -15.40 17.40 -3.05
C ARG A 72 -15.19 16.56 -1.79
N ARG A 73 -15.00 15.24 -1.92
CA ARG A 73 -15.06 14.33 -0.77
C ARG A 73 -13.75 13.68 -0.34
N TRP A 74 -12.78 13.60 -1.24
CA TRP A 74 -11.47 12.98 -1.02
C TRP A 74 -10.45 13.50 -2.05
N PRO A 75 -9.82 14.68 -1.82
CA PRO A 75 -8.91 15.28 -2.78
C PRO A 75 -7.74 14.38 -3.22
N SER A 76 -7.25 13.47 -2.37
CA SER A 76 -6.27 12.46 -2.79
C SER A 76 -6.79 11.53 -3.88
N GLY A 77 -8.08 11.20 -3.85
CA GLY A 77 -8.75 10.43 -4.90
C GLY A 77 -8.88 11.20 -6.21
N GLU A 78 -9.07 12.53 -6.17
CA GLU A 78 -9.08 13.36 -7.37
C GLU A 78 -7.70 13.36 -8.02
N ALA A 79 -6.65 13.60 -7.23
CA ALA A 79 -5.28 13.58 -7.72
C ALA A 79 -4.93 12.23 -8.36
N LEU A 80 -5.38 11.13 -7.76
CA LEU A 80 -5.22 9.78 -8.31
C LEU A 80 -5.99 9.60 -9.62
N ALA A 81 -7.28 9.98 -9.65
CA ALA A 81 -8.12 9.90 -10.84
C ALA A 81 -7.58 10.75 -12.01
N ILE A 82 -6.92 11.86 -11.72
CA ILE A 82 -6.22 12.67 -12.74
C ILE A 82 -4.97 11.94 -13.24
N ALA A 83 -4.17 11.35 -12.34
CA ALA A 83 -2.97 10.62 -12.70
C ALA A 83 -3.25 9.41 -13.61
N GLN A 84 -4.38 8.74 -13.38
CA GLN A 84 -4.85 7.56 -14.13
C GLN A 84 -5.75 7.90 -15.31
N ALA A 85 -6.00 9.18 -15.60
CA ALA A 85 -7.04 9.58 -16.55
C ALA A 85 -6.85 9.04 -17.98
N LYS A 86 -5.62 8.60 -18.31
CA LYS A 86 -5.21 8.07 -19.60
C LYS A 86 -4.98 6.56 -19.59
N ASP A 87 -5.21 5.87 -18.48
CA ASP A 87 -5.06 4.43 -18.42
C ASP A 87 -6.13 3.75 -19.30
N PRO A 88 -5.74 2.93 -20.30
CA PRO A 88 -6.70 2.25 -21.17
C PRO A 88 -7.50 1.14 -20.48
N TYR A 89 -7.00 0.59 -19.37
CA TYR A 89 -7.58 -0.51 -18.62
C TYR A 89 -8.73 -0.08 -17.71
N TRP A 90 -8.82 1.19 -17.36
CA TRP A 90 -9.81 1.69 -16.40
C TRP A 90 -11.26 1.33 -16.76
N ASN A 91 -11.56 1.30 -18.06
CA ASN A 91 -12.88 0.98 -18.57
C ASN A 91 -13.38 -0.43 -18.21
N GLN A 92 -12.49 -1.37 -17.89
CA GLN A 92 -12.88 -2.75 -17.56
C GLN A 92 -13.48 -2.87 -16.15
N PHE A 93 -13.13 -1.93 -15.25
CA PHE A 93 -13.57 -1.95 -13.86
C PHE A 93 -14.74 -1.00 -13.59
N VAL A 94 -14.93 0.03 -14.43
CA VAL A 94 -15.92 1.09 -14.19
C VAL A 94 -17.28 0.76 -14.81
N LYS A 95 -18.32 0.71 -13.98
CA LYS A 95 -19.71 0.53 -14.43
C LYS A 95 -20.37 1.87 -14.71
N LYS A 96 -20.83 2.09 -15.93
CA LYS A 96 -21.26 3.43 -16.41
C LYS A 96 -22.76 3.57 -16.68
N ASN A 97 -23.56 2.59 -16.28
CA ASN A 97 -24.98 2.51 -16.57
C ASN A 97 -25.86 3.30 -15.60
N SER A 98 -25.37 3.60 -14.39
CA SER A 98 -26.02 4.50 -13.43
C SER A 98 -24.99 5.08 -12.47
N PHE A 99 -25.33 6.17 -11.79
CA PHE A 99 -24.44 6.77 -10.78
C PHE A 99 -24.17 5.82 -9.61
N GLU A 100 -25.17 5.05 -9.18
CA GLU A 100 -25.00 4.04 -8.13
C GLU A 100 -24.08 2.89 -8.55
N ALA A 101 -24.24 2.37 -9.78
CA ALA A 101 -23.35 1.33 -10.28
C ALA A 101 -21.91 1.85 -10.46
N PHE A 102 -21.79 3.10 -10.90
CA PHE A 102 -20.52 3.82 -10.97
C PHE A 102 -19.86 3.93 -9.60
N ALA A 103 -20.54 4.50 -8.61
CA ALA A 103 -20.04 4.62 -7.24
C ALA A 103 -19.66 3.26 -6.63
N GLU A 104 -20.47 2.22 -6.85
CA GLU A 104 -20.19 0.86 -6.40
C GLU A 104 -18.92 0.27 -7.04
N SER A 105 -18.65 0.61 -8.31
CA SER A 105 -17.44 0.12 -9.00
C SER A 105 -16.15 0.81 -8.55
N MET A 106 -16.21 1.95 -7.87
CA MET A 106 -15.03 2.74 -7.51
C MET A 106 -14.09 2.04 -6.55
N MET A 107 -14.60 1.18 -5.66
CA MET A 107 -13.75 0.37 -4.79
C MET A 107 -12.77 -0.47 -5.63
N VAL A 108 -13.31 -1.26 -6.56
CA VAL A 108 -12.53 -2.15 -7.43
C VAL A 108 -11.69 -1.33 -8.42
N ALA A 109 -12.27 -0.35 -9.11
CA ALA A 109 -11.55 0.42 -10.11
C ALA A 109 -10.33 1.14 -9.53
N ILE A 110 -10.45 1.78 -8.36
CA ILE A 110 -9.32 2.43 -7.71
C ILE A 110 -8.34 1.41 -7.10
N HIS A 111 -8.84 0.29 -6.56
CA HIS A 111 -8.01 -0.78 -6.05
C HIS A 111 -7.08 -1.34 -7.14
N GLU A 112 -7.67 -1.83 -8.23
CA GLU A 112 -6.93 -2.53 -9.29
C GLU A 112 -5.88 -1.64 -9.95
N GLU A 113 -6.23 -0.38 -10.20
CA GLU A 113 -5.34 0.58 -10.89
C GLU A 113 -4.25 1.14 -9.97
N THR A 114 -4.21 0.73 -8.70
CA THR A 114 -3.15 1.14 -7.78
C THR A 114 -2.23 0.01 -7.38
N HIS A 115 -2.47 -1.21 -7.88
CA HIS A 115 -1.49 -2.29 -7.74
C HIS A 115 -0.16 -1.84 -8.31
N MET A 116 0.88 -1.93 -7.47
CA MET A 116 2.26 -1.57 -7.81
C MET A 116 2.40 -0.14 -8.38
N TRP A 117 1.56 0.76 -7.86
CA TRP A 117 1.29 2.10 -8.36
C TRP A 117 1.34 2.21 -9.88
N ASP A 118 0.44 1.40 -10.43
CA ASP A 118 -0.03 1.32 -11.80
C ASP A 118 1.03 0.92 -12.82
N LEU A 119 1.73 -0.17 -12.47
CA LEU A 119 2.54 -1.06 -13.33
C LEU A 119 3.49 -0.41 -14.36
N ASP A 120 3.83 0.85 -14.17
CA ASP A 120 4.81 1.58 -14.95
C ASP A 120 6.19 0.90 -14.77
N PRO A 121 6.82 0.42 -15.85
CA PRO A 121 8.12 -0.25 -15.77
C PRO A 121 9.23 0.61 -15.15
N SER A 122 9.08 1.94 -15.15
CA SER A 122 10.02 2.85 -14.47
C SER A 122 9.87 2.86 -12.95
N ARG A 123 8.73 2.40 -12.42
CA ARG A 123 8.36 2.44 -10.99
C ARG A 123 8.35 1.06 -10.36
N THR A 124 8.02 0.03 -11.13
CA THR A 124 7.95 -1.34 -10.64
C THR A 124 8.65 -2.34 -11.54
N ARG A 125 9.31 -3.31 -10.91
CA ARG A 125 9.80 -4.52 -11.56
C ARG A 125 9.66 -5.66 -10.58
N TRP A 126 9.10 -6.77 -11.06
CA TRP A 126 8.73 -7.88 -10.20
C TRP A 126 9.88 -8.34 -9.29
N ASN A 127 9.62 -8.42 -7.98
CA ASN A 127 10.52 -8.73 -6.88
C ASN A 127 11.84 -7.92 -6.82
N THR A 128 11.97 -6.86 -7.61
CA THR A 128 13.18 -6.03 -7.68
C THR A 128 12.94 -4.70 -6.97
N HIS A 129 11.92 -3.95 -7.41
CA HIS A 129 11.49 -2.73 -6.76
C HIS A 129 9.98 -2.52 -6.92
N THR A 130 9.39 -1.78 -5.99
CA THR A 130 7.96 -1.45 -5.96
C THR A 130 7.71 0.05 -5.83
N ALA A 131 6.47 0.44 -6.07
CA ALA A 131 5.92 1.76 -5.85
C ALA A 131 4.56 1.68 -5.13
N ALA A 132 4.16 2.78 -4.50
CA ALA A 132 2.93 2.89 -3.75
C ALA A 132 2.35 4.31 -3.81
N TRP A 133 1.05 4.43 -4.05
CA TRP A 133 0.32 5.68 -3.81
C TRP A 133 0.00 5.81 -2.33
N ILE A 134 0.23 6.97 -1.73
CA ILE A 134 -0.22 7.23 -0.36
C ILE A 134 -1.36 8.25 -0.40
N ASP A 135 -1.09 9.45 -0.89
CA ASP A 135 -2.07 10.53 -1.03
C ASP A 135 -1.60 11.55 -2.10
N ALA A 136 -2.35 12.65 -2.28
CA ALA A 136 -2.04 13.68 -3.26
C ALA A 136 -0.63 14.29 -3.12
N SER A 137 -0.07 14.30 -1.91
CA SER A 137 1.24 14.90 -1.59
C SER A 137 2.36 13.87 -1.44
N ARG A 138 2.01 12.59 -1.28
CA ARG A 138 2.97 11.52 -0.95
C ARG A 138 2.78 10.32 -1.85
N GLN A 139 3.88 9.96 -2.50
CA GLN A 139 4.01 8.76 -3.31
C GLN A 139 5.38 8.17 -3.06
N VAL A 140 5.49 6.85 -3.15
CA VAL A 140 6.79 6.18 -3.18
C VAL A 140 6.96 5.57 -4.56
N THR A 141 7.94 6.05 -5.31
CA THR A 141 8.12 5.67 -6.72
C THR A 141 9.15 4.56 -6.93
N THR A 142 10.00 4.29 -5.94
CA THR A 142 10.98 3.19 -6.01
C THR A 142 11.42 2.76 -4.60
N ILE A 143 11.09 1.54 -4.21
CA ILE A 143 11.59 0.83 -3.02
C ILE A 143 12.26 -0.47 -3.48
N PRO A 144 13.54 -0.70 -3.20
CA PRO A 144 14.19 -1.99 -3.39
C PRO A 144 13.56 -3.08 -2.51
N LEU A 145 13.27 -4.26 -3.08
CA LEU A 145 12.58 -5.34 -2.37
C LEU A 145 13.46 -6.54 -2.01
N HIS A 146 14.65 -6.65 -2.60
CA HIS A 146 15.63 -7.71 -2.32
C HIS A 146 15.06 -9.14 -2.39
N GLY A 147 14.04 -9.37 -3.22
CA GLY A 147 13.31 -10.63 -3.28
C GLY A 147 12.41 -10.85 -2.06
N GLY A 148 12.61 -11.97 -1.36
CA GLY A 148 11.80 -12.40 -0.24
C GLY A 148 11.47 -13.89 -0.30
N PHE A 149 10.38 -14.26 0.36
CA PHE A 149 9.89 -15.63 0.43
C PHE A 149 8.39 -15.66 0.09
N PRO A 150 7.84 -16.81 -0.32
CA PRO A 150 6.41 -16.93 -0.63
C PRO A 150 5.52 -16.49 0.54
N ARG A 151 4.56 -15.58 0.29
CA ARG A 151 3.66 -15.09 1.34
C ARG A 151 2.81 -16.19 1.98
N LYS A 152 2.59 -17.32 1.29
CA LYS A 152 1.96 -18.51 1.88
C LYS A 152 2.67 -19.03 3.14
N GLU A 153 3.94 -18.71 3.36
CA GLU A 153 4.66 -19.10 4.58
C GLU A 153 4.09 -18.50 5.87
N ILE A 154 3.24 -17.47 5.78
CA ILE A 154 2.55 -16.88 6.92
C ILE A 154 1.31 -17.67 7.36
N LEU A 155 0.79 -18.56 6.49
CA LEU A 155 -0.46 -19.29 6.72
C LEU A 155 -0.47 -20.04 8.06
N PRO A 156 0.62 -20.70 8.52
CA PRO A 156 0.64 -21.36 9.81
C PRO A 156 0.44 -20.42 11.02
N LEU A 157 0.65 -19.11 10.88
CA LEU A 157 0.43 -18.12 11.95
C LEU A 157 -1.05 -17.69 12.05
N ILE A 158 -1.88 -18.01 11.06
CA ILE A 158 -3.32 -17.74 11.06
C ILE A 158 -4.03 -18.91 11.74
N LYS A 159 -4.54 -18.68 12.96
CA LYS A 159 -5.18 -19.72 13.80
C LYS A 159 -6.70 -19.63 13.85
N ASP A 160 -7.27 -18.50 13.46
CA ASP A 160 -8.70 -18.29 13.30
C ASP A 160 -9.14 -18.57 11.85
N LYS A 161 -10.43 -18.30 11.57
CA LYS A 161 -11.03 -18.39 10.24
C LYS A 161 -11.58 -17.05 9.75
N PHE A 162 -11.16 -15.93 10.34
CA PHE A 162 -11.79 -14.64 10.06
C PHE A 162 -11.53 -14.17 8.62
N SER A 163 -10.37 -14.51 8.06
CA SER A 163 -9.94 -14.17 6.70
C SER A 163 -9.97 -15.34 5.71
N ASP A 164 -10.66 -16.46 6.01
CA ASP A 164 -10.49 -17.73 5.28
C ASP A 164 -10.72 -17.63 3.76
N SER A 165 -11.69 -16.82 3.31
CA SER A 165 -11.93 -16.56 1.89
C SER A 165 -10.74 -15.87 1.21
N MET A 166 -10.16 -14.87 1.87
CA MET A 166 -8.97 -14.16 1.40
C MET A 166 -7.71 -15.02 1.54
N ASP A 167 -7.61 -15.85 2.57
CA ASP A 167 -6.51 -16.80 2.73
C ASP A 167 -6.51 -17.79 1.55
N GLY A 168 -7.71 -18.21 1.10
CA GLY A 168 -7.89 -19.00 -0.11
C GLY A 168 -7.28 -18.35 -1.36
N ILE A 169 -7.56 -17.07 -1.58
CA ILE A 169 -7.11 -16.32 -2.76
C ILE A 169 -5.63 -15.97 -2.66
N TYR A 170 -5.18 -15.40 -1.55
CA TYR A 170 -3.87 -14.78 -1.46
C TYR A 170 -2.79 -15.74 -0.96
N LEU A 171 -3.13 -16.74 -0.14
CA LEU A 171 -2.14 -17.59 0.52
C LEU A 171 -2.16 -19.04 0.02
N ARG A 172 -3.35 -19.62 -0.18
CA ARG A 172 -3.50 -21.04 -0.55
C ARG A 172 -3.44 -21.28 -2.06
N ASP A 173 -3.88 -20.31 -2.87
CA ASP A 173 -3.71 -20.37 -4.32
C ASP A 173 -2.23 -20.52 -4.70
N GLN A 174 -1.97 -21.31 -5.74
CA GLN A 174 -0.60 -21.66 -6.13
C GLN A 174 0.17 -20.45 -6.66
N THR A 175 -0.46 -19.56 -7.42
CA THR A 175 0.22 -18.42 -8.04
C THR A 175 0.34 -17.29 -7.03
N GLN A 176 -0.79 -16.88 -6.48
CA GLN A 176 -0.92 -15.80 -5.52
C GLN A 176 -0.14 -16.10 -4.23
N GLY A 177 -0.16 -17.34 -3.73
CA GLY A 177 0.59 -17.75 -2.54
C GLY A 177 2.12 -17.69 -2.70
N ASN A 178 2.62 -17.71 -3.94
CA ASN A 178 4.04 -17.61 -4.26
C ASN A 178 4.54 -16.17 -4.41
N TYR A 179 3.66 -15.17 -4.36
CA TYR A 179 4.08 -13.77 -4.35
C TYR A 179 4.86 -13.45 -3.07
N GLN A 180 5.85 -12.57 -3.17
CA GLN A 180 6.74 -12.21 -2.06
C GLN A 180 6.27 -10.89 -1.42
N LEU A 181 7.16 -10.18 -0.72
CA LEU A 181 6.85 -8.89 -0.08
C LEU A 181 6.21 -7.88 -1.04
N GLN A 182 6.58 -7.92 -2.32
CA GLN A 182 5.93 -7.10 -3.33
C GLN A 182 4.42 -7.31 -3.37
N GLY A 183 3.97 -8.56 -3.53
CA GLY A 183 2.55 -8.87 -3.59
C GLY A 183 1.84 -8.49 -2.29
N VAL A 184 2.47 -8.72 -1.14
CA VAL A 184 1.89 -8.33 0.16
C VAL A 184 1.68 -6.81 0.26
N THR A 185 2.67 -6.02 -0.13
CA THR A 185 2.59 -4.55 -0.10
C THR A 185 1.70 -3.99 -1.22
N ALA A 186 1.59 -4.67 -2.38
CA ALA A 186 0.67 -4.33 -3.48
C ALA A 186 -0.77 -4.35 -3.01
N GLU A 187 -1.19 -5.50 -2.48
CA GLU A 187 -2.57 -5.77 -2.11
C GLU A 187 -2.99 -4.85 -0.97
N LEU A 188 -2.08 -4.59 -0.02
CA LEU A 188 -2.32 -3.61 1.03
C LEU A 188 -2.45 -2.20 0.46
N ASN A 189 -1.56 -1.79 -0.45
CA ASN A 189 -1.64 -0.45 -1.02
C ASN A 189 -2.93 -0.21 -1.79
N ALA A 190 -3.31 -1.18 -2.63
CA ALA A 190 -4.56 -1.20 -3.39
C ALA A 190 -5.79 -1.24 -2.46
N GLY A 191 -5.73 -2.02 -1.38
CA GLY A 191 -6.77 -2.00 -0.34
C GLY A 191 -6.93 -0.62 0.30
N LEU A 192 -5.82 0.08 0.53
CA LEU A 192 -5.79 1.41 1.15
C LEU A 192 -6.17 2.55 0.21
N THR A 193 -6.30 2.32 -1.08
CA THR A 193 -6.88 3.27 -2.05
C THR A 193 -8.34 2.92 -2.34
N GLY A 194 -8.69 1.64 -2.42
CA GLY A 194 -10.07 1.15 -2.60
C GLY A 194 -10.99 1.45 -1.41
N LEU A 195 -10.49 1.31 -0.17
CA LEU A 195 -11.30 1.60 1.02
C LEU A 195 -11.77 3.07 1.09
N PRO A 196 -10.90 4.09 0.97
CA PRO A 196 -11.38 5.47 0.89
C PRO A 196 -12.29 5.73 -0.30
N ALA A 197 -11.95 5.19 -1.47
CA ALA A 197 -12.73 5.31 -2.71
C ALA A 197 -14.20 4.90 -2.51
N ALA A 198 -14.45 3.83 -1.76
CA ALA A 198 -15.79 3.37 -1.38
C ALA A 198 -16.40 4.18 -0.22
N THR A 199 -15.60 4.47 0.81
CA THR A 199 -16.06 5.13 2.04
C THR A 199 -16.70 6.48 1.76
N VAL A 200 -16.10 7.27 0.87
CA VAL A 200 -16.56 8.63 0.59
C VAL A 200 -17.80 8.69 -0.30
N VAL A 201 -18.28 7.56 -0.82
CA VAL A 201 -19.49 7.47 -1.66
C VAL A 201 -20.46 6.39 -1.17
N GLN A 202 -20.29 5.93 0.08
CA GLN A 202 -20.97 4.75 0.60
C GLN A 202 -22.49 4.81 0.47
N GLU A 203 -23.11 5.99 0.52
CA GLU A 203 -24.57 6.13 0.42
C GLU A 203 -25.12 5.75 -0.96
N TYR A 204 -24.28 5.79 -2.00
CA TYR A 204 -24.65 5.44 -3.36
C TYR A 204 -24.38 3.97 -3.70
N ILE A 205 -23.66 3.25 -2.84
CA ILE A 205 -23.35 1.83 -3.00
C ILE A 205 -24.58 1.02 -2.56
N LYS A 206 -25.19 0.31 -3.52
CA LYS A 206 -26.42 -0.48 -3.31
C LYS A 206 -26.20 -1.99 -3.43
N GLY A 207 -25.20 -2.44 -4.17
CA GLY A 207 -24.85 -3.84 -4.32
C GLY A 207 -23.60 -4.27 -3.53
N VAL A 208 -23.04 -5.40 -3.94
CA VAL A 208 -21.92 -6.08 -3.27
C VAL A 208 -20.53 -5.65 -3.75
N GLY A 209 -20.43 -4.83 -4.80
CA GLY A 209 -19.17 -4.52 -5.48
C GLY A 209 -18.10 -3.85 -4.60
N ALA A 210 -18.49 -3.20 -3.50
CA ALA A 210 -17.58 -2.59 -2.54
C ALA A 210 -17.67 -3.21 -1.14
N SER A 211 -18.36 -4.34 -0.98
CA SER A 211 -18.76 -4.85 0.34
C SER A 211 -17.65 -5.52 1.13
N ASN A 212 -16.46 -5.65 0.57
CA ASN A 212 -15.29 -6.24 1.21
C ASN A 212 -14.12 -5.24 1.35
N ALA A 213 -14.34 -3.94 1.12
CA ALA A 213 -13.28 -2.94 1.17
C ALA A 213 -12.53 -2.92 2.51
N ARG A 214 -13.29 -3.03 3.62
CA ARG A 214 -12.72 -3.12 4.98
C ARG A 214 -11.96 -4.42 5.18
N ASP A 215 -12.50 -5.55 4.72
CA ASP A 215 -11.84 -6.86 4.81
C ASP A 215 -10.51 -6.85 4.08
N ILE A 216 -10.45 -6.27 2.87
CA ILE A 216 -9.22 -6.20 2.06
C ILE A 216 -8.14 -5.42 2.81
N ALA A 217 -8.47 -4.24 3.33
CA ALA A 217 -7.52 -3.42 4.07
C ALA A 217 -7.06 -4.09 5.38
N ALA A 218 -8.00 -4.61 6.17
CA ALA A 218 -7.68 -5.25 7.44
C ALA A 218 -6.85 -6.54 7.26
N THR A 219 -7.21 -7.36 6.28
CA THR A 219 -6.56 -8.65 6.02
C THR A 219 -5.18 -8.47 5.41
N ASN A 220 -5.00 -7.56 4.44
CA ASN A 220 -3.68 -7.36 3.86
C ASN A 220 -2.72 -6.66 4.83
N LEU A 221 -3.22 -5.84 5.77
CA LEU A 221 -2.38 -5.36 6.89
C LEU A 221 -1.95 -6.54 7.77
N ARG A 222 -2.87 -7.45 8.09
CA ARG A 222 -2.55 -8.68 8.83
C ARG A 222 -1.43 -9.45 8.14
N TYR A 223 -1.54 -9.65 6.83
CA TYR A 223 -0.55 -10.38 6.05
C TYR A 223 0.82 -9.70 6.08
N LEU A 224 0.88 -8.38 5.97
CA LEU A 224 2.14 -7.64 6.12
C LEU A 224 2.77 -7.89 7.49
N LEU A 225 2.01 -7.75 8.58
CA LEU A 225 2.51 -7.94 9.94
C LEU A 225 3.02 -9.38 10.15
N LEU A 226 2.27 -10.38 9.68
CA LEU A 226 2.68 -11.78 9.78
C LEU A 226 3.89 -12.09 8.88
N TYR A 227 3.99 -11.47 7.70
CA TYR A 227 5.14 -11.60 6.81
C TYR A 227 6.40 -11.04 7.48
N LEU A 228 6.31 -9.89 8.16
CA LEU A 228 7.41 -9.34 8.93
C LEU A 228 7.84 -10.27 10.08
N ARG A 229 6.89 -10.93 10.76
CA ARG A 229 7.20 -11.95 11.78
C ARG A 229 7.97 -13.13 11.19
N VAL A 230 7.47 -13.71 10.10
CA VAL A 230 8.15 -14.82 9.41
C VAL A 230 9.53 -14.39 8.90
N ALA A 231 9.66 -13.18 8.36
CA ALA A 231 10.94 -12.64 7.93
C ALA A 231 11.95 -12.61 9.09
N LYS A 232 11.55 -12.08 10.24
CA LYS A 232 12.39 -12.00 11.45
C LYS A 232 12.78 -13.40 11.96
N ASP A 233 11.80 -14.29 12.10
CA ASP A 233 11.99 -15.56 12.82
C ASP A 233 12.66 -16.64 11.94
N ARG A 234 12.43 -16.61 10.62
CA ARG A 234 12.83 -17.70 9.71
C ARG A 234 13.77 -17.25 8.60
N HIS A 235 13.87 -15.95 8.33
CA HIS A 235 14.68 -15.40 7.24
C HIS A 235 15.58 -14.24 7.72
N PRO A 236 16.44 -14.43 8.74
CA PRO A 236 17.14 -13.34 9.43
C PRO A 236 18.03 -12.50 8.50
N THR A 237 18.67 -13.11 7.50
CA THR A 237 19.47 -12.40 6.49
C THR A 237 18.61 -11.49 5.62
N TYR A 238 17.41 -11.94 5.25
CA TYR A 238 16.47 -11.12 4.48
C TYR A 238 15.89 -10.01 5.34
N TRP A 239 15.46 -10.32 6.58
CA TRP A 239 15.02 -9.34 7.57
C TRP A 239 16.04 -8.22 7.76
N ALA A 240 17.32 -8.54 7.95
CA ALA A 240 18.38 -7.55 8.09
C ALA A 240 18.52 -6.62 6.87
N LYS A 241 18.24 -7.11 5.65
CA LYS A 241 18.22 -6.27 4.44
C LYS A 241 17.04 -5.31 4.45
N ILE A 242 15.81 -5.84 4.59
CA ILE A 242 14.60 -5.02 4.50
C ILE A 242 14.42 -4.06 5.69
N LYS A 243 14.89 -4.43 6.89
CA LYS A 243 14.89 -3.56 8.07
C LYS A 243 15.87 -2.39 7.94
N ASN A 244 16.85 -2.48 7.04
CA ASN A 244 17.79 -1.40 6.77
C ASN A 244 17.40 -0.55 5.55
N GLU A 245 16.26 -0.81 4.90
CA GLU A 245 15.74 -0.01 3.78
C GLU A 245 14.80 1.09 4.31
N PRO A 246 15.23 2.37 4.38
CA PRO A 246 14.45 3.43 5.02
C PRO A 246 13.09 3.65 4.35
N LYS A 247 13.02 3.59 3.01
CA LYS A 247 11.76 3.83 2.30
C LYS A 247 10.72 2.74 2.57
N LEU A 248 11.19 1.50 2.77
CA LEU A 248 10.31 0.39 3.11
C LEU A 248 9.80 0.52 4.55
N ARG A 249 10.65 0.94 5.49
CA ARG A 249 10.22 1.23 6.87
C ARG A 249 9.15 2.31 6.91
N ASP A 250 9.37 3.41 6.20
CA ASP A 250 8.43 4.52 6.12
C ASP A 250 7.11 4.11 5.45
N LEU A 251 7.19 3.29 4.39
CA LEU A 251 5.99 2.74 3.74
C LEU A 251 5.20 1.84 4.69
N VAL A 252 5.86 0.90 5.37
CA VAL A 252 5.21 -0.04 6.31
C VAL A 252 4.52 0.73 7.43
N LEU A 253 5.21 1.71 8.03
CA LEU A 253 4.62 2.57 9.06
C LEU A 253 3.41 3.34 8.52
N THR A 254 3.58 3.96 7.35
CA THR A 254 2.50 4.75 6.73
C THR A 254 1.29 3.89 6.40
N GLN A 255 1.48 2.69 5.83
CA GLN A 255 0.40 1.77 5.53
C GLN A 255 -0.32 1.31 6.81
N PHE A 256 0.40 1.02 7.89
CA PHE A 256 -0.23 0.69 9.18
C PHE A 256 -1.11 1.83 9.70
N LEU A 257 -0.56 3.05 9.78
CA LEU A 257 -1.29 4.22 10.31
C LEU A 257 -2.46 4.63 9.41
N ARG A 258 -2.27 4.57 8.08
CA ARG A 258 -3.32 4.81 7.09
C ARG A 258 -4.43 3.78 7.16
N THR A 259 -4.11 2.51 7.41
CA THR A 259 -5.12 1.46 7.63
C THR A 259 -5.96 1.81 8.85
N ALA A 260 -5.33 2.18 9.97
CA ALA A 260 -6.04 2.59 11.18
C ALA A 260 -6.98 3.77 10.91
N TYR A 261 -6.48 4.80 10.22
CA TYR A 261 -7.26 5.99 9.85
C TYR A 261 -8.51 5.63 9.04
N TRP A 262 -8.37 4.86 7.95
CA TRP A 262 -9.52 4.57 7.09
C TRP A 262 -10.48 3.53 7.66
N LEU A 263 -9.99 2.59 8.49
CA LEU A 263 -10.88 1.69 9.22
C LEU A 263 -11.70 2.43 10.28
N ASP A 264 -11.16 3.48 10.91
CA ASP A 264 -11.93 4.40 11.77
C ASP A 264 -13.00 5.15 10.95
N LYS A 265 -12.61 5.80 9.85
CA LYS A 265 -13.54 6.60 9.02
C LYS A 265 -14.67 5.78 8.42
N SER A 266 -14.42 4.51 8.11
CA SER A 266 -15.42 3.60 7.54
C SER A 266 -16.19 2.78 8.58
N ALA A 267 -15.87 2.90 9.87
CA ALA A 267 -16.54 2.15 10.93
C ALA A 267 -18.07 2.33 10.99
N PRO A 268 -18.64 3.53 10.72
CA PRO A 268 -20.09 3.70 10.66
C PRO A 268 -20.79 2.90 9.55
N TYR A 269 -20.03 2.34 8.60
CA TYR A 269 -20.52 1.67 7.41
C TYR A 269 -20.10 0.20 7.34
N THR A 270 -19.74 -0.42 8.47
CA THR A 270 -19.26 -1.81 8.53
C THR A 270 -20.20 -2.80 7.85
N GLY A 271 -21.52 -2.68 8.07
CA GLY A 271 -22.52 -3.56 7.43
C GLY A 271 -22.66 -3.40 5.91
N LYS A 272 -22.02 -2.39 5.31
CA LYS A 272 -22.01 -2.15 3.86
C LYS A 272 -20.64 -2.36 3.23
N LEU A 273 -19.57 -1.98 3.91
CA LEU A 273 -18.20 -1.96 3.37
C LEU A 273 -17.32 -3.09 3.89
N GLY A 274 -17.84 -3.97 4.74
CA GLY A 274 -17.11 -5.15 5.18
C GLY A 274 -18.01 -6.30 5.61
N SER A 275 -17.40 -7.47 5.77
CA SER A 275 -18.03 -8.61 6.42
C SER A 275 -18.11 -8.40 7.93
N VAL A 276 -18.87 -9.28 8.58
CA VAL A 276 -18.94 -9.39 10.06
C VAL A 276 -17.61 -9.70 10.73
N ASN A 277 -16.58 -10.07 9.96
CA ASN A 277 -15.26 -10.41 10.47
C ASN A 277 -14.24 -9.27 10.31
N ALA A 278 -14.52 -8.20 9.57
CA ALA A 278 -13.55 -7.12 9.32
C ALA A 278 -12.98 -6.52 10.61
N ASP A 279 -13.82 -6.30 11.62
CA ASP A 279 -13.39 -5.76 12.92
C ASP A 279 -12.61 -6.79 13.75
N LYS A 280 -12.95 -8.09 13.62
CA LYS A 280 -12.21 -9.17 14.27
C LYS A 280 -10.80 -9.31 13.68
N ILE A 281 -10.68 -9.24 12.36
CA ILE A 281 -9.39 -9.21 11.65
C ILE A 281 -8.59 -7.99 12.13
N THR A 282 -9.22 -6.82 12.14
CA THR A 282 -8.60 -5.58 12.61
C THR A 282 -8.04 -5.73 14.02
N ALA A 283 -8.77 -6.35 14.95
CA ALA A 283 -8.29 -6.60 16.31
C ALA A 283 -7.02 -7.46 16.33
N THR A 284 -6.91 -8.48 15.46
CA THR A 284 -5.69 -9.31 15.38
C THR A 284 -4.45 -8.52 14.93
N ASN A 285 -4.61 -7.44 14.16
CA ASN A 285 -3.49 -6.59 13.73
C ASN A 285 -2.80 -5.88 14.91
N TYR A 286 -3.52 -5.70 16.02
CA TYR A 286 -3.01 -5.07 17.23
C TYR A 286 -2.60 -6.08 18.32
N ALA A 287 -2.48 -7.37 17.98
CA ALA A 287 -1.89 -8.35 18.89
C ALA A 287 -0.46 -7.91 19.29
N PRO A 288 -0.04 -8.09 20.56
CA PRO A 288 1.25 -7.58 21.05
C PRO A 288 2.45 -7.96 20.18
N GLU A 289 2.48 -9.18 19.66
CA GLU A 289 3.57 -9.67 18.82
C GLU A 289 3.58 -9.05 17.41
N ASN A 290 2.42 -8.64 16.89
CA ASN A 290 2.32 -7.92 15.62
C ASN A 290 2.77 -6.46 15.78
N ILE A 291 2.40 -5.82 16.89
CA ILE A 291 2.90 -4.48 17.24
C ILE A 291 4.42 -4.53 17.48
N ALA A 292 4.91 -5.50 18.25
CA ALA A 292 6.34 -5.62 18.52
C ALA A 292 7.19 -5.75 17.25
N VAL A 293 6.76 -6.55 16.27
CA VAL A 293 7.52 -6.67 15.00
C VAL A 293 7.45 -5.40 14.16
N LEU A 294 6.31 -4.70 14.17
CA LEU A 294 6.13 -3.44 13.45
C LEU A 294 7.04 -2.35 14.02
N GLU A 295 7.04 -2.19 15.33
CA GLU A 295 7.86 -1.19 16.02
C GLU A 295 9.34 -1.50 15.86
N GLU A 296 9.73 -2.78 15.91
CA GLU A 296 11.10 -3.17 15.64
C GLU A 296 11.50 -2.88 14.19
N PHE A 297 10.64 -3.20 13.22
CA PHE A 297 10.92 -2.98 11.81
C PHE A 297 11.05 -1.49 11.49
N THR A 298 10.08 -0.69 11.94
CA THR A 298 9.97 0.73 11.62
C THR A 298 10.88 1.60 12.50
N GLY A 299 11.24 1.12 13.69
CA GLY A 299 11.94 1.90 14.72
C GLY A 299 11.06 2.98 15.36
N ARG A 300 9.73 2.88 15.24
CA ARG A 300 8.77 3.85 15.78
C ARG A 300 7.77 3.12 16.68
N LYS A 301 7.50 3.70 17.85
CA LYS A 301 6.43 3.24 18.72
C LYS A 301 5.08 3.68 18.16
N VAL A 302 4.07 2.83 18.24
CA VAL A 302 2.73 3.13 17.73
C VAL A 302 1.70 3.15 18.84
N ARG A 303 0.69 4.02 18.73
CA ARG A 303 -0.42 4.03 19.67
C ARG A 303 -1.36 2.86 19.40
N VAL A 304 -1.81 2.22 20.47
CA VAL A 304 -2.77 1.10 20.43
C VAL A 304 -4.11 1.44 21.10
N ASP A 305 -4.24 2.67 21.59
CA ASP A 305 -5.43 3.23 22.22
C ASP A 305 -6.40 3.85 21.18
N ALA A 306 -7.11 4.93 21.50
CA ALA A 306 -8.06 5.57 20.60
C ALA A 306 -7.41 6.28 19.39
N GLN A 307 -6.11 6.59 19.43
CA GLN A 307 -5.40 7.30 18.35
C GLN A 307 -4.49 6.35 17.54
N LYS A 308 -5.03 5.22 17.08
CA LYS A 308 -4.27 4.16 16.39
C LYS A 308 -3.60 4.59 15.08
N ASN A 309 -4.00 5.73 14.53
CA ASN A 309 -3.37 6.34 13.36
C ASN A 309 -2.14 7.19 13.71
N CYS A 310 -1.63 7.13 14.94
CA CYS A 310 -0.47 7.90 15.41
C CYS A 310 0.67 7.05 15.96
N THR A 311 1.91 7.55 15.86
CA THR A 311 3.04 7.09 16.67
C THR A 311 2.92 7.60 18.10
N ALA A 312 3.51 6.86 19.05
CA ALA A 312 3.55 7.23 20.48
C ALA A 312 4.75 8.13 20.80
#